data_AF-A0A658NTF9-F1
#
_entry.id   AF-A0A658NTF9-F1
#
_cell.length_a   1.000
_cell.length_b   1.000
_cell.length_c   1.000
_cell.angle_alpha   90.00
_cell.angle_beta   90.00
_cell.angle_gamma   90.00
#
_symmetry.space_group_name_H-M   'P 1'
#
loop_
_entity.id
_entity.type
_entity.pdbx_description
1 polymer ?
#
loop_
_entity_poly.entity_id
_entity_poly.type
_entity_poly.pdbx_seq_one_letter_code
_entity_poly.pdbx_strand_id
1 'polypeptide(L)'
;TACADPLDQFRDWFAAAEKTEPSDANAMALATVGADGRPSVRMVLLKGFDAAGFVFYTNLGSRKAEQLHACPHAALCLHWKSQKRQVRVEGA
;
A
#
# COMPACT_ATOMS: atom_id res chain seq x y z
N THR A 1 13.34 -23.87 3.66
CA THR A 1 12.69 -23.69 2.35
C THR A 1 13.03 -22.29 1.89
N ALA A 2 13.65 -22.13 0.71
CA ALA A 2 13.92 -20.81 0.17
C ALA A 2 12.60 -20.02 0.13
N CYS A 3 12.55 -18.90 0.84
CA CYS A 3 11.36 -18.07 0.86
C CYS A 3 11.17 -17.52 -0.54
N ALA A 4 10.05 -17.83 -1.20
CA ALA A 4 9.73 -17.25 -2.50
C ALA A 4 9.78 -15.72 -2.41
N ASP A 5 10.16 -15.05 -3.50
CA ASP A 5 10.19 -13.59 -3.54
C ASP A 5 8.81 -13.04 -3.12
N PRO A 6 8.72 -12.20 -2.07
CA PRO A 6 7.45 -11.66 -1.62
C PRO A 6 6.71 -10.87 -2.71
N LEU A 7 7.42 -10.29 -3.68
CA LEU A 7 6.82 -9.58 -4.81
C LEU A 7 6.19 -10.53 -5.84
N ASP A 8 6.77 -11.71 -6.05
CA ASP A 8 6.16 -12.75 -6.88
C ASP A 8 4.87 -13.26 -6.22
N GLN A 9 4.92 -13.50 -4.91
CA GLN A 9 3.73 -13.91 -4.18
C GLN A 9 2.63 -12.84 -4.21
N PHE A 10 3.02 -11.56 -4.06
CA PHE A 10 2.09 -10.44 -4.18
C PHE A 10 1.48 -10.38 -5.57
N ARG A 11 2.27 -10.55 -6.64
CA ARG A 11 1.81 -10.55 -8.02
C ARG A 11 0.70 -11.56 -8.26
N ASP A 12 0.89 -12.79 -7.78
CA ASP A 12 -0.11 -13.85 -7.91
C ASP A 12 -1.41 -13.52 -7.16
N TRP A 13 -1.29 -13.04 -5.92
CA TRP A 13 -2.47 -12.70 -5.13
C TRP A 13 -3.21 -11.47 -5.66
N PHE A 14 -2.47 -10.48 -6.16
CA PHE A 14 -3.02 -9.28 -6.76
C PHE A 14 -3.77 -9.62 -8.05
N ALA A 15 -3.19 -10.43 -8.94
CA ALA A 15 -3.86 -10.90 -10.15
C ALA A 15 -5.12 -11.73 -9.86
N ALA A 16 -5.15 -12.46 -8.74
CA ALA A 16 -6.37 -13.10 -8.27
C ALA A 16 -7.40 -12.08 -7.74
N ALA A 17 -6.95 -11.02 -7.06
CA ALA A 17 -7.84 -10.02 -6.45
C ALA A 17 -8.52 -9.15 -7.51
N GLU A 18 -7.81 -8.80 -8.57
CA GLU A 18 -8.35 -8.10 -9.73
C GLU A 18 -9.53 -8.84 -10.38
N LYS A 19 -9.60 -10.17 -10.21
CA LYS A 19 -10.68 -11.01 -10.77
C LYS A 19 -11.86 -11.19 -9.80
N THR A 20 -11.65 -11.03 -8.50
CA THR A 20 -12.62 -11.47 -7.47
C THR A 20 -13.13 -10.36 -6.57
N GLU A 21 -12.41 -9.25 -6.40
CA GLU A 21 -12.87 -8.17 -5.54
C GLU A 21 -14.03 -7.41 -6.19
N PRO A 22 -15.13 -7.15 -5.45
CA PRO A 22 -16.29 -6.42 -5.97
C PRO A 22 -16.02 -4.92 -6.15
N SER A 23 -14.92 -4.42 -5.59
CA SER A 23 -14.46 -3.03 -5.70
C SER A 23 -13.02 -3.02 -6.19
N ASP A 24 -12.37 -1.86 -6.13
CA ASP A 24 -11.02 -1.65 -6.62
C ASP A 24 -10.00 -2.51 -5.85
N ALA A 25 -9.54 -3.61 -6.47
CA ALA A 25 -8.52 -4.51 -5.89
C ALA A 25 -7.20 -3.77 -5.57
N ASN A 26 -6.93 -2.67 -6.26
CA ASN A 26 -5.77 -1.81 -6.07
C ASN A 26 -5.97 -0.71 -5.02
N ALA A 27 -7.15 -0.61 -4.39
CA ALA A 27 -7.37 0.30 -3.28
C ALA A 27 -6.63 -0.19 -2.04
N MET A 28 -5.84 0.70 -1.44
CA MET A 28 -5.02 0.39 -0.27
C MET A 28 -5.13 1.50 0.78
N ALA A 29 -5.18 1.12 2.05
CA ALA A 29 -5.10 2.07 3.16
C ALA A 29 -3.64 2.46 3.36
N LEU A 30 -3.32 3.76 3.27
CA LEU A 30 -1.97 4.31 3.48
C LEU A 30 -1.93 5.10 4.79
N ALA A 31 -1.09 4.65 5.72
CA ALA A 31 -0.75 5.34 6.95
C ALA A 31 0.53 6.17 6.78
N THR A 32 0.49 7.42 7.25
CA THR A 32 1.63 8.34 7.34
C THR A 32 1.64 9.00 8.71
N VAL A 33 2.79 9.51 9.13
CA VAL A 33 2.97 10.22 10.41
C VAL A 33 3.64 11.56 10.17
N GLY A 34 3.21 12.60 10.89
CA GLY A 34 3.87 13.91 10.84
C GLY A 34 4.95 14.05 11.91
N ALA A 35 5.59 15.23 11.96
CA ALA A 35 6.57 15.55 13.01
C ALA A 35 5.96 15.55 14.43
N ASP A 36 4.63 15.66 14.55
CA ASP A 36 3.89 15.56 15.81
C ASP A 36 3.71 14.12 16.32
N GLY A 37 4.19 13.12 15.57
CA GLY A 37 4.07 11.71 15.91
C GLY A 37 2.65 11.14 15.77
N ARG A 38 1.68 11.92 15.24
CA ARG A 38 0.29 11.48 15.14
C ARG A 38 0.02 10.78 13.81
N PRO A 39 -0.40 9.50 13.80
CA PRO A 39 -0.68 8.80 12.57
C PRO A 39 -1.95 9.33 11.89
N SER A 40 -1.97 9.27 10.57
CA SER A 40 -3.17 9.52 9.75
C SER A 40 -3.26 8.47 8.66
N VAL A 41 -4.47 7.96 8.42
CA VAL A 41 -4.74 6.90 7.43
C VAL A 41 -5.85 7.33 6.48
N ARG A 42 -5.74 6.90 5.22
CA ARG A 42 -6.75 7.11 4.16
C ARG A 42 -6.55 6.11 3.02
N MET A 43 -7.57 5.94 2.19
CA MET A 43 -7.46 5.14 0.97
C MET A 43 -6.68 5.89 -0.12
N VAL A 44 -5.83 5.17 -0.83
CA VAL A 44 -5.19 5.57 -2.08
C VAL A 44 -5.21 4.38 -3.05
N LEU A 45 -4.86 4.62 -4.32
CA LEU A 45 -4.80 3.56 -5.32
C LEU A 45 -3.35 3.19 -5.62
N LEU A 46 -3.05 1.90 -5.59
CA LEU A 46 -1.82 1.34 -6.12
C LEU A 46 -1.78 1.56 -7.63
N LYS A 47 -0.66 2.10 -8.13
CA LYS A 47 -0.42 2.39 -9.55
C LYS A 47 0.61 1.48 -10.19
N GLY A 48 1.48 0.87 -9.38
CA GLY A 48 2.47 -0.10 -9.83
C GLY A 48 3.25 -0.65 -8.66
N PHE A 49 4.00 -1.72 -8.90
CA PHE A 49 4.95 -2.27 -7.94
C PHE A 49 6.08 -2.95 -8.69
N ASP A 50 7.29 -2.83 -8.17
CA ASP A 50 8.50 -3.42 -8.70
C ASP A 50 9.51 -3.71 -7.58
N ALA A 51 10.75 -4.00 -7.93
CA ALA A 51 11.81 -4.29 -6.96
C ALA A 51 12.10 -3.13 -5.98
N ALA A 52 11.72 -1.89 -6.31
CA ALA A 52 11.85 -0.73 -5.43
C ALA A 52 10.67 -0.55 -4.48
N GLY A 53 9.53 -1.22 -4.73
CA GLY A 53 8.39 -1.24 -3.83
C GLY A 53 7.07 -0.89 -4.52
N PHE A 54 6.19 -0.19 -3.79
CA PHE A 54 4.80 0.05 -4.18
C PHE A 54 4.58 1.53 -4.51
N VAL A 55 3.99 1.80 -5.67
CA VAL A 55 3.86 3.15 -6.23
C VAL A 55 2.43 3.65 -6.14
N PHE A 56 2.24 4.88 -5.67
CA PHE A 56 0.98 5.62 -5.74
C PHE A 56 1.24 7.07 -6.10
N TYR A 57 0.22 7.76 -6.62
CA TYR A 57 0.29 9.19 -6.92
C TYR A 57 -0.57 9.99 -5.96
N THR A 58 -0.15 11.21 -5.65
CA THR A 58 -0.91 12.11 -4.79
C THR A 58 -0.61 13.57 -5.09
N ASN A 59 -1.42 14.47 -4.54
CA ASN A 59 -1.17 15.90 -4.59
C ASN A 59 -0.10 16.27 -3.54
N LEU A 60 0.96 16.97 -3.97
CA LEU A 60 2.07 17.39 -3.11
C LEU A 60 1.67 18.44 -2.06
N GLY A 61 0.58 19.18 -2.28
CA GLY A 61 -0.01 20.08 -1.27
C GLY A 61 -0.96 19.38 -0.29
N SER A 62 -0.99 18.05 -0.25
CA SER A 62 -1.87 17.31 0.67
C SER A 62 -1.18 16.99 1.99
N ARG A 63 -1.98 16.88 3.06
CA ARG A 63 -1.49 16.49 4.40
C ARG A 63 -0.57 15.25 4.39
N LYS A 64 -0.85 14.24 3.56
CA LYS A 64 -0.01 13.02 3.52
C LYS A 64 1.36 13.28 2.87
N ALA A 65 1.43 14.18 1.89
CA ALA A 65 2.69 14.57 1.26
C ALA A 65 3.51 15.40 2.23
N GLU A 66 2.90 16.37 2.92
CA GLU A 66 3.55 17.12 4.01
C GLU A 66 4.10 16.18 5.09
N GLN A 67 3.31 15.19 5.51
CA GLN A 67 3.74 14.18 6.47
C GLN A 67 4.91 13.34 5.94
N LEU A 68 4.87 12.86 4.70
CA LEU A 68 5.96 12.08 4.09
C LEU A 68 7.24 12.88 3.87
N HIS A 69 7.13 14.19 3.58
CA HIS A 69 8.29 15.06 3.50
C HIS A 69 8.96 15.27 4.87
N ALA A 70 8.17 15.34 5.95
CA ALA A 70 8.69 15.50 7.30
C ALA A 70 9.20 14.17 7.90
N CYS A 71 8.51 13.06 7.62
CA CYS A 71 8.83 11.72 8.09
C CYS A 71 8.61 10.73 6.94
N PRO A 72 9.69 10.30 6.24
CA PRO A 72 9.61 9.40 5.10
C PRO A 72 9.43 7.97 5.59
N HIS A 73 8.37 7.71 6.34
CA HIS A 73 7.99 6.38 6.77
C HIS A 73 6.50 6.20 6.55
N ALA A 74 6.14 5.08 5.92
CA ALA A 74 4.77 4.75 5.63
C ALA A 74 4.48 3.27 5.83
N ALA A 75 3.21 2.98 6.06
CA ALA A 75 2.68 1.63 6.00
C ALA A 75 1.46 1.62 5.09
N LEU A 76 1.29 0.56 4.30
CA LEU A 76 0.09 0.34 3.50
C LEU A 76 -0.52 -1.03 3.76
N CYS A 77 -1.82 -1.12 3.54
CA CYS A 77 -2.61 -2.33 3.71
C CYS A 77 -3.60 -2.50 2.55
N LEU A 78 -3.47 -3.61 1.83
CA LEU A 78 -4.51 -4.13 0.93
C LEU A 78 -5.31 -5.19 1.68
N HIS A 79 -6.63 -5.07 1.69
CA HIS A 79 -7.51 -6.05 2.33
C HIS A 79 -8.58 -6.51 1.36
N TRP A 80 -8.49 -7.78 0.97
CA TRP A 80 -9.35 -8.42 -0.01
C TRP A 80 -10.30 -9.38 0.69
N LYS A 81 -11.54 -8.94 0.86
CA LYS A 81 -12.56 -9.72 1.59
C LYS A 81 -12.94 -10.98 0.84
N SER A 82 -12.97 -10.93 -0.50
CA SER A 82 -13.32 -12.10 -1.32
C SER A 82 -12.30 -13.24 -1.15
N GLN A 83 -11.03 -12.88 -0.94
CA GLN A 83 -9.94 -13.83 -0.71
C GLN A 83 -9.65 -14.12 0.76
N LYS A 84 -10.30 -13.41 1.70
CA LYS A 84 -9.99 -13.45 3.15
C LYS A 84 -8.50 -13.18 3.42
N ARG A 85 -7.94 -12.20 2.71
CA ARG A 85 -6.49 -11.94 2.69
C ARG A 85 -6.17 -10.48 3.01
N GLN A 86 -5.02 -10.28 3.63
CA GLN A 86 -4.43 -8.97 3.84
C GLN A 86 -2.97 -8.98 3.39
N VAL A 87 -2.54 -7.94 2.69
CA VAL A 87 -1.13 -7.67 2.36
C VAL A 87 -0.73 -6.39 3.07
N ARG A 88 0.38 -6.44 3.80
CA ARG A 88 0.95 -5.30 4.52
C ARG A 88 2.34 -5.01 4.00
N VAL A 89 2.65 -3.74 3.83
CA VAL A 89 3.97 -3.27 3.41
C VAL A 89 4.34 -2.05 4.26
N GLU A 90 5.59 -2.01 4.70
CA GLU A 90 6.16 -0.95 5.53
C GLU A 90 7.48 -0.54 4.87
N GLY A 91 7.77 0.77 4.83
CA GLY A 91 8.93 1.27 4.10
C GLY A 91 9.17 2.77 4.30
N ALA A 92 10.20 3.26 3.60
CA ALA A 92 10.65 4.64 3.60
C ALA A 92 10.91 5.13 2.17
#